data_AF-A0A4C2ACC1-F1
#
_entry.id   AF-A0A4C2ACC1-F1
#
_cell.length_a   1.000
_cell.length_b   1.000
_cell.length_c   1.000
_cell.angle_alpha   90.00
_cell.angle_beta   90.00
_cell.angle_gamma   90.00
#
_symmetry.space_group_name_H-M   'P 1'
#
loop_
_entity.id
_entity.type
_entity.pdbx_description
1 polymer ?
#
loop_
_entity_poly.entity_id
_entity_poly.type
_entity_poly.pdbx_seq_one_letter_code
_entity_poly.pdbx_strand_id
1 'polypeptide(L)'
;MELVTGGELFDRIVEKGSYRKDASDLIRQILEAVDYMHEQGVVHRDLKPENLLFYSTEDDSKIMISDFGLSKMEDSGIMATACGTPGYVAPEVLAQRPYGKAVDIWSIGVISYILLCGYPPFYDENDANLFAQILKGEFELDSPLLG
;
A
#
# COMPACT_ATOMS: atom_id res chain seq x y z
N MET A 1 12.94 -1.86 18.24
CA MET A 1 12.37 -2.71 17.17
C MET A 1 12.11 -4.08 17.78
N GLU A 2 10.85 -4.49 17.87
CA GLU A 2 10.52 -5.89 18.18
C GLU A 2 10.85 -6.75 16.94
N LEU A 3 11.32 -7.97 17.16
CA LEU A 3 11.65 -8.88 16.06
C LEU A 3 10.35 -9.36 15.39
N VAL A 4 10.26 -9.16 14.09
CA VAL A 4 9.11 -9.58 13.26
C VAL A 4 9.51 -10.86 12.53
N THR A 5 8.77 -11.95 12.73
CA THR A 5 9.14 -13.27 12.20
C THR A 5 8.11 -13.86 11.24
N GLY A 6 6.98 -13.18 11.02
CA GLY A 6 5.86 -13.72 10.25
C GLY A 6 5.97 -13.64 8.72
N GLY A 7 7.04 -13.04 8.20
CA GLY A 7 7.26 -12.88 6.76
C GLY A 7 6.46 -11.74 6.13
N GLU A 8 6.66 -11.55 4.82
CA GLU A 8 6.00 -10.53 4.03
C GLU A 8 4.54 -10.89 3.74
N LEU A 9 3.74 -9.85 3.48
CA LEU A 9 2.31 -10.00 3.21
C LEU A 9 2.03 -10.98 2.04
N PHE A 10 2.73 -10.82 0.92
CA PHE A 10 2.45 -11.61 -0.29
C PHE A 10 2.86 -13.07 -0.17
N ASP A 11 3.92 -13.39 0.56
CA ASP A 11 4.34 -14.77 0.76
C ASP A 11 3.21 -15.60 1.38
N ARG A 12 2.55 -15.06 2.41
CA ARG A 12 1.40 -15.71 3.05
C ARG A 12 0.18 -15.83 2.14
N ILE A 13 -0.05 -14.85 1.26
CA ILE A 13 -1.19 -14.86 0.34
C ILE A 13 -1.01 -15.95 -0.71
N VAL A 14 0.18 -16.08 -1.27
CA VAL A 14 0.52 -17.10 -2.27
C VAL A 14 0.35 -18.51 -1.69
N GLU A 15 0.71 -18.72 -0.43
CA GLU A 15 0.57 -20.03 0.23
C GLU A 15 -0.89 -20.47 0.48
N LYS A 16 -1.82 -19.52 0.71
CA LYS A 16 -3.22 -19.83 1.09
C LYS A 16 -4.20 -19.95 -0.08
N GLY A 17 -3.86 -19.47 -1.28
CA GLY A 17 -4.61 -19.71 -2.53
C GLY A 17 -5.96 -18.97 -2.71
N SER A 18 -6.69 -18.60 -1.65
CA SER A 18 -7.87 -17.73 -1.73
C SER A 18 -8.03 -16.89 -0.45
N TYR A 19 -8.02 -15.57 -0.60
CA TYR A 19 -7.93 -14.64 0.53
C TYR A 19 -9.09 -13.62 0.58
N ARG A 20 -10.24 -13.84 -0.08
CA ARG A 20 -11.28 -12.79 -0.18
C ARG A 20 -11.81 -12.29 1.16
N LYS A 21 -12.06 -13.19 2.12
CA LYS A 21 -12.55 -12.81 3.46
C LYS A 21 -11.42 -12.26 4.31
N ASP A 22 -10.28 -12.91 4.26
CA ASP A 22 -9.08 -12.54 5.01
C ASP A 22 -8.49 -11.19 4.54
N ALA A 23 -8.68 -10.84 3.26
CA ALA A 23 -8.27 -9.56 2.68
C ALA A 23 -9.01 -8.38 3.33
N SER A 24 -10.31 -8.53 3.62
CA SER A 24 -11.06 -7.49 4.33
C SER A 24 -10.53 -7.25 5.74
N ASP A 25 -10.21 -8.33 6.47
CA ASP A 25 -9.68 -8.23 7.83
C ASP A 25 -8.26 -7.65 7.86
N LEU A 26 -7.45 -7.98 6.86
CA LEU A 26 -6.13 -7.42 6.67
C LEU A 26 -6.19 -5.93 6.32
N ILE A 27 -7.00 -5.54 5.33
CA ILE A 27 -7.17 -4.14 4.91
C ILE A 27 -7.67 -3.31 6.09
N ARG A 28 -8.61 -3.84 6.90
CA ARG A 28 -9.06 -3.19 8.14
C ARG A 28 -7.90 -2.91 9.10
N GLN A 29 -7.04 -3.90 9.36
CA GLN A 29 -5.88 -3.69 10.24
C GLN A 29 -4.88 -2.67 9.69
N ILE A 30 -4.64 -2.67 8.38
CA ILE A 30 -3.77 -1.68 7.71
C ILE A 30 -4.36 -0.27 7.89
N LEU A 31 -5.67 -0.12 7.64
CA LEU A 31 -6.37 1.16 7.81
C LEU A 31 -6.31 1.64 9.25
N GLU A 32 -6.52 0.77 10.25
CA GLU A 32 -6.42 1.12 11.67
C GLU A 32 -5.02 1.60 12.06
N ALA A 33 -3.97 0.95 11.54
CA ALA A 33 -2.59 1.36 11.79
C ALA A 33 -2.26 2.70 11.12
N VAL A 34 -2.73 2.93 9.89
CA VAL A 34 -2.51 4.19 9.16
C VAL A 34 -3.31 5.34 9.77
N ASP A 35 -4.54 5.09 10.20
CA ASP A 35 -5.38 6.07 10.91
C ASP A 35 -4.66 6.55 12.19
N TYR A 36 -4.15 5.62 13.00
CA TYR A 36 -3.34 5.95 14.16
C TYR A 36 -2.11 6.80 13.78
N MET A 37 -1.36 6.42 12.73
CA MET A 37 -0.22 7.21 12.26
C MET A 37 -0.64 8.64 11.87
N HIS A 38 -1.75 8.76 11.15
CA HIS A 38 -2.29 10.03 10.68
C HIS A 38 -2.77 10.91 11.84
N GLU A 39 -3.37 10.34 12.88
CA GLU A 39 -3.70 11.04 14.13
C GLU A 39 -2.45 11.57 14.85
N GLN A 40 -1.33 10.85 14.78
CA GLN A 40 -0.03 11.32 15.29
C GLN A 40 0.69 12.29 14.34
N GLY A 41 0.06 12.68 13.22
CA GLY A 41 0.63 13.60 12.24
C GLY A 41 1.73 12.97 11.37
N VAL A 42 1.85 11.64 11.34
CA VAL A 42 2.84 10.91 10.53
C VAL A 42 2.21 10.45 9.22
N VAL A 43 2.84 10.79 8.09
CA VAL A 43 2.52 10.23 6.76
C VAL A 43 3.60 9.22 6.39
N HIS A 44 3.21 8.00 5.98
CA HIS A 44 4.15 6.92 5.67
C HIS A 44 4.90 7.15 4.35
N ARG A 45 4.17 7.47 3.28
CA ARG A 45 4.64 7.80 1.91
C ARG A 45 5.27 6.66 1.10
N ASP A 46 5.49 5.50 1.70
CA ASP A 46 5.98 4.31 1.00
C ASP A 46 5.23 3.03 1.43
N LEU A 47 3.90 3.10 1.55
CA LEU A 47 3.12 1.91 1.83
C LEU A 47 3.15 0.99 0.61
N LYS A 48 3.66 -0.22 0.83
CA LYS A 48 3.74 -1.29 -0.15
C LYS A 48 3.78 -2.63 0.59
N PRO A 49 3.46 -3.75 -0.08
CA PRO A 49 3.38 -5.05 0.55
C PRO A 49 4.66 -5.52 1.25
N GLU A 50 5.83 -5.11 0.76
CA GLU A 50 7.15 -5.37 1.38
C GLU A 50 7.29 -4.67 2.75
N ASN A 51 6.53 -3.60 2.98
CA ASN A 51 6.50 -2.84 4.23
C ASN A 51 5.35 -3.27 5.16
N LEU A 52 4.63 -4.34 4.81
CA LEU A 52 3.54 -4.93 5.59
C LEU A 52 3.95 -6.33 6.05
N LEU A 53 4.28 -6.45 7.33
CA LEU A 53 4.86 -7.66 7.89
C LEU A 53 3.94 -8.28 8.93
N PHE A 54 3.81 -9.60 8.92
CA PHE A 54 3.11 -10.31 9.97
C PHE A 54 3.98 -10.41 11.23
N TYR A 55 3.41 -10.11 12.39
CA TYR A 55 4.12 -10.12 13.67
C TYR A 55 4.80 -11.47 13.96
N SER A 56 4.04 -12.56 13.87
CA SER A 56 4.46 -13.95 14.04
C SER A 56 4.04 -14.84 12.86
N THR A 57 4.45 -16.11 12.86
CA THR A 57 4.05 -17.16 11.90
C THR A 57 2.67 -17.78 12.18
N GLU A 58 1.99 -17.37 13.26
CA GLU A 58 0.67 -17.89 13.62
C GLU A 58 -0.42 -17.43 12.64
N ASP A 59 -1.50 -18.19 12.51
CA ASP A 59 -2.60 -17.89 11.59
C ASP A 59 -3.36 -16.60 11.96
N ASP A 60 -3.42 -16.26 13.24
CA ASP A 60 -4.08 -15.07 13.79
C ASP A 60 -3.13 -13.87 13.99
N SER A 61 -1.92 -13.97 13.42
CA SER A 61 -0.89 -12.94 13.51
C SER A 61 -1.36 -11.58 12.99
N LYS A 62 -1.13 -10.53 13.77
CA LYS A 62 -1.44 -9.15 13.39
C LYS A 62 -0.47 -8.62 12.33
N ILE A 63 -0.95 -7.72 11.47
CA ILE A 63 -0.09 -6.98 10.54
C ILE A 63 0.61 -5.82 11.24
N MET A 64 1.84 -5.54 10.84
CA MET A 64 2.61 -4.38 11.28
C MET A 64 3.17 -3.63 10.08
N ILE A 65 3.10 -2.30 10.15
CA ILE A 65 3.72 -1.41 9.17
C ILE A 65 5.19 -1.20 9.57
N SER A 66 6.09 -1.40 8.61
CA SER A 66 7.53 -1.20 8.78
C SER A 66 8.09 -0.17 7.81
N ASP A 67 9.36 0.17 8.00
CA ASP A 67 10.12 1.11 7.17
C ASP A 67 9.56 2.54 7.07
N PHE A 68 9.80 3.29 8.15
CA PHE A 68 9.49 4.70 8.25
C PHE A 68 10.60 5.60 7.66
N GLY A 69 11.54 5.05 6.87
CA GLY A 69 12.68 5.80 6.32
C GLY A 69 12.27 6.96 5.41
N LEU A 70 11.09 6.84 4.79
CA LEU A 70 10.44 7.89 4.01
C LEU A 70 9.28 8.56 4.74
N SER A 71 9.05 8.33 6.03
CA SER A 71 7.96 8.99 6.75
C SER A 71 8.24 10.48 7.00
N LYS A 72 7.19 11.29 7.20
CA LYS A 72 7.35 12.72 7.56
C LYS A 72 6.18 13.24 8.40
N MET A 73 6.48 14.19 9.28
CA MET A 73 5.48 14.89 10.10
C MET A 73 4.75 15.97 9.30
N GLU A 74 3.43 16.06 9.46
CA GLU A 74 2.53 17.02 8.77
C GLU A 74 2.90 18.49 9.05
N ASP A 75 3.38 18.82 10.25
CA ASP A 75 3.80 20.18 10.65
C ASP A 75 5.00 20.75 9.86
N SER A 76 5.63 19.92 9.03
CA SER A 76 6.73 20.35 8.15
C SER A 76 6.26 20.98 6.82
N GLY A 77 4.97 21.32 6.72
CA GLY A 77 4.36 21.96 5.56
C GLY A 77 4.03 20.99 4.43
N ILE A 78 3.41 21.55 3.38
CA ILE A 78 3.11 20.88 2.12
C ILE A 78 4.37 20.14 1.61
N MET A 79 4.24 18.83 1.40
CA MET A 79 5.34 17.98 0.95
C MET A 79 5.42 18.00 -0.59
N ALA A 80 6.64 18.06 -1.14
CA ALA A 80 6.88 18.21 -2.59
C ALA A 80 7.97 17.28 -3.16
N THR A 81 8.60 16.43 -2.33
CA THR A 81 9.64 15.50 -2.78
C THR A 81 8.98 14.23 -3.34
N ALA A 82 9.32 13.85 -4.58
CA ALA A 82 8.93 12.57 -5.15
C ALA A 82 9.72 11.42 -4.49
N CYS A 83 9.02 10.48 -3.86
CA CYS A 83 9.57 9.29 -3.22
C CYS A 83 8.52 8.14 -3.24
N GLY A 84 8.99 6.90 -3.20
CA GLY A 84 8.16 5.67 -3.16
C GLY A 84 8.38 4.72 -4.34
N THR A 85 7.84 3.51 -4.26
CA THR A 85 7.82 2.52 -5.37
C THR A 85 6.73 2.88 -6.39
N PRO A 86 7.04 3.12 -7.69
CA PRO A 86 6.12 3.80 -8.60
C PRO A 86 4.69 3.24 -8.70
N GLY A 87 4.53 1.91 -8.68
CA GLY A 87 3.20 1.28 -8.76
C GLY A 87 2.25 1.59 -7.60
N TYR A 88 2.76 2.07 -6.46
CA TYR A 88 1.98 2.39 -5.26
C TYR A 88 1.90 3.90 -4.98
N VAL A 89 2.55 4.73 -5.80
CA VAL A 89 2.69 6.18 -5.59
C VAL A 89 1.45 6.90 -6.11
N ALA A 90 0.93 7.84 -5.31
CA ALA A 90 -0.23 8.65 -5.65
C ALA A 90 0.05 9.63 -6.81
N PRO A 91 -0.96 9.96 -7.65
CA PRO A 91 -0.78 10.83 -8.81
C PRO A 91 -0.27 12.23 -8.44
N GLU A 92 -0.68 12.79 -7.29
CA GLU A 92 -0.19 14.07 -6.81
C GLU A 92 1.30 14.06 -6.45
N VAL A 93 1.83 12.91 -5.99
CA VAL A 93 3.26 12.74 -5.69
C VAL A 93 4.06 12.69 -7.00
N LEU A 94 3.59 11.94 -8.00
CA LEU A 94 4.20 11.89 -9.34
C LEU A 94 4.17 13.25 -10.04
N ALA A 95 3.06 13.99 -9.88
CA ALA A 95 2.90 15.33 -10.43
C ALA A 95 3.69 16.41 -9.68
N GLN A 96 4.49 16.03 -8.67
CA GLN A 96 5.25 16.95 -7.80
C GLN A 96 4.36 18.04 -7.18
N ARG A 97 3.10 17.69 -6.91
CA ARG A 97 2.14 18.61 -6.28
C ARG A 97 2.25 18.52 -4.76
N PRO A 98 1.80 19.56 -4.08
CA PRO A 98 1.45 19.47 -2.67
C PRO A 98 0.67 18.21 -2.31
N TYR A 99 1.19 17.40 -1.39
CA TYR A 99 0.52 16.19 -0.92
C TYR A 99 0.51 16.09 0.61
N GLY A 100 -0.35 15.22 1.12
CA GLY A 100 -0.54 14.96 2.55
C GLY A 100 -0.98 13.51 2.80
N LYS A 101 -1.72 13.26 3.88
CA LYS A 101 -2.16 11.94 4.33
C LYS A 101 -2.86 11.07 3.27
N ALA A 102 -3.53 11.68 2.31
CA ALA A 102 -4.25 10.98 1.23
C ALA A 102 -3.36 10.06 0.38
N VAL A 103 -2.04 10.30 0.32
CA VAL A 103 -1.12 9.45 -0.47
C VAL A 103 -1.04 8.03 0.08
N ASP A 104 -1.14 7.87 1.40
CA ASP A 104 -1.15 6.55 2.03
C ASP A 104 -2.44 5.80 1.69
N ILE A 105 -3.57 6.52 1.58
CA ILE A 105 -4.87 5.95 1.20
C ILE A 105 -4.84 5.45 -0.25
N TRP A 106 -4.18 6.17 -1.16
CA TRP A 106 -3.95 5.69 -2.54
C TRP A 106 -3.18 4.37 -2.54
N SER A 107 -2.07 4.30 -1.80
CA SER A 107 -1.26 3.09 -1.71
C SER A 107 -2.06 1.91 -1.13
N ILE A 108 -2.89 2.12 -0.10
CA ILE A 108 -3.81 1.10 0.44
C ILE A 108 -4.81 0.64 -0.62
N GLY A 109 -5.31 1.54 -1.47
CA GLY A 109 -6.18 1.20 -2.61
C GLY A 109 -5.49 0.27 -3.60
N VAL A 110 -4.24 0.56 -3.97
CA VAL A 110 -3.42 -0.30 -4.83
C VAL A 110 -3.19 -1.67 -4.18
N ILE A 111 -2.83 -1.71 -2.89
CA ILE A 111 -2.65 -2.96 -2.14
C ILE A 111 -3.95 -3.76 -2.14
N SER A 112 -5.08 -3.13 -1.83
CA SER A 112 -6.40 -3.77 -1.80
C SER A 112 -6.78 -4.37 -3.16
N TYR A 113 -6.47 -3.67 -4.25
CA TYR A 113 -6.67 -4.19 -5.59
C TYR A 113 -5.87 -5.47 -5.81
N ILE A 114 -4.57 -5.47 -5.49
CA ILE A 114 -3.73 -6.66 -5.67
C ILE A 114 -4.21 -7.82 -4.79
N LEU A 115 -4.65 -7.55 -3.56
CA LEU A 115 -5.21 -8.57 -2.67
C LEU A 115 -6.45 -9.26 -3.26
N LEU A 116 -7.28 -8.52 -4.01
CA LEU A 116 -8.54 -9.03 -4.55
C LEU A 116 -8.39 -9.62 -5.96
N CYS A 117 -7.50 -9.06 -6.77
CA CYS A 117 -7.34 -9.40 -8.19
C CYS A 117 -6.10 -10.28 -8.48
N GLY A 118 -5.08 -10.24 -7.62
CA GLY A 118 -3.82 -10.96 -7.81
C GLY A 118 -2.81 -10.29 -8.75
N TYR A 119 -3.12 -9.08 -9.24
CA TYR A 119 -2.25 -8.28 -10.11
C TYR A 119 -2.41 -6.78 -9.79
N PRO A 120 -1.43 -5.92 -10.12
CA PRO A 120 -1.51 -4.48 -9.86
C PRO A 120 -2.50 -3.77 -10.79
N PRO A 121 -3.18 -2.71 -10.30
CA PRO A 121 -4.13 -1.93 -11.11
C PRO A 121 -3.46 -1.09 -12.21
N PHE A 122 -2.18 -0.76 -12.03
CA PHE A 122 -1.36 -0.02 -12.98
C PHE A 122 -0.09 -0.82 -13.26
N TYR A 123 0.16 -1.11 -14.54
CA TYR A 123 1.35 -1.84 -14.96
C TYR A 123 1.66 -1.51 -16.42
N ASP A 124 2.93 -1.22 -16.69
CA ASP A 124 3.49 -1.12 -18.04
C ASP A 124 5.00 -1.41 -17.93
N GLU A 125 5.58 -2.02 -18.95
CA GLU A 125 7.05 -2.22 -18.99
C GLU A 125 7.80 -0.90 -19.18
N ASN A 126 7.13 0.13 -19.70
CA ASN A 126 7.66 1.47 -19.85
C ASN A 126 7.18 2.38 -18.71
N ASP A 127 8.12 2.89 -17.92
CA ASP A 127 7.84 3.81 -16.81
C ASP A 127 7.00 5.03 -17.23
N ALA A 128 7.20 5.59 -18.42
CA ALA A 128 6.44 6.75 -18.88
C ALA A 128 4.96 6.43 -19.10
N ASN A 129 4.66 5.22 -19.59
CA ASN A 129 3.28 4.75 -19.75
C ASN A 129 2.66 4.42 -18.40
N LEU A 130 3.40 3.75 -17.51
CA LEU A 130 2.95 3.48 -16.13
C LEU A 130 2.59 4.79 -15.42
N PHE A 131 3.45 5.81 -15.49
CA PHE A 131 3.18 7.10 -14.86
C PHE A 131 1.97 7.78 -15.51
N ALA A 132 1.78 7.65 -16.83
CA ALA A 132 0.60 8.18 -17.50
C ALA A 132 -0.70 7.51 -17.03
N GLN A 133 -0.70 6.18 -16.82
CA GLN A 133 -1.86 5.46 -16.25
C GLN A 133 -2.18 5.97 -14.84
N ILE A 134 -1.16 6.05 -13.97
CA ILE A 134 -1.30 6.52 -12.58
C ILE A 134 -1.82 7.96 -12.54
N LEU A 135 -1.22 8.87 -13.32
CA LEU A 135 -1.60 10.29 -13.36
C LEU A 135 -3.04 10.51 -13.81
N LYS A 136 -3.57 9.62 -14.66
CA LYS A 136 -4.97 9.67 -15.09
C LYS A 136 -5.91 8.92 -14.14
N GLY A 137 -5.39 8.02 -13.31
CA GLY A 137 -6.19 7.12 -12.49
C GLY A 137 -7.00 6.12 -13.32
N GLU A 138 -6.51 5.76 -14.50
CA GLU A 138 -7.16 4.79 -15.40
C GLU A 138 -6.78 3.37 -14.97
N PHE A 139 -7.71 2.63 -14.36
CA PHE A 139 -7.59 1.20 -14.04
C PHE A 139 -8.88 0.48 -14.40
N GLU A 140 -8.79 -0.82 -14.65
CA GLU A 140 -9.93 -1.67 -14.97
C GLU A 140 -10.18 -2.69 -13.86
N LEU A 141 -11.45 -3.04 -13.63
CA LEU A 141 -11.82 -4.19 -12.82
C LEU A 141 -12.27 -5.26 -13.80
N ASP A 142 -11.34 -6.12 -14.21
CA ASP A 142 -11.70 -7.24 -15.08
C ASP A 142 -12.77 -8.08 -14.39
N SER A 143 -13.83 -8.39 -15.13
CA SER A 143 -14.93 -9.22 -14.64
C SER A 143 -14.34 -10.53 -14.10
N PRO A 144 -14.77 -11.04 -12.94
CA PRO A 144 -14.06 -12.11 -12.25
C PRO A 144 -13.90 -13.31 -13.17
N LEU A 145 -12.65 -13.69 -13.45
CA LEU A 145 -12.30 -14.93 -14.16
C LEU A 145 -12.63 -16.20 -13.34
N LEU A 146 -13.43 -16.09 -12.29
CA LEU A 146 -13.80 -17.17 -11.38
C LEU A 146 -15.33 -17.15 -11.21
N GLY A 147 -15.99 -17.83 -12.15
CA GLY A 147 -17.32 -18.42 -11.97
C GLY A 147 -17.20 -19.87 -11.52
#